data_AF-A0A2E1KB29-F1
#
_entry.id   AF-A0A2E1KB29-F1
#
_cell.length_a   1.000
_cell.length_b   1.000
_cell.length_c   1.000
_cell.angle_alpha   90.00
_cell.angle_beta   90.00
_cell.angle_gamma   90.00
#
_symmetry.space_group_name_H-M   'P 1'
#
loop_
_entity.id
_entity.type
_entity.pdbx_description
1 polymer ?
#
loop_
_entity_poly.entity_id
_entity_poly.type
_entity_poly.pdbx_seq_one_letter_code
_entity_poly.pdbx_strand_id
1 'polypeptide(L)'
;MPDHSREGGLNAPIRHPLKQNEPKFWDENDLNQELARVYDICHTCRRCVSLCNAFPTLFDLIDESETMEVDGVDVADYKKVADQCYLCDLCYLSKCPYVPPHEWDVDFPHLMLRTKAINFKKGESKFRDNLITSTDMIGKTLSLPIINSVANTAKKNPKIGRAG
;
A
#
# COMPACT_ATOMS: atom_id res chain seq x y z
N MET A 1 -23.22 25.64 7.61
CA MET A 1 -21.83 26.11 7.40
C MET A 1 -20.93 24.89 7.57
N PRO A 2 -19.99 24.61 6.65
CA PRO A 2 -19.00 23.58 6.92
C PRO A 2 -18.16 24.07 8.11
N ASP A 3 -18.18 23.30 9.18
CA ASP A 3 -17.45 23.61 10.41
C ASP A 3 -15.97 23.31 10.18
N HIS A 4 -15.22 24.32 9.75
CA HIS A 4 -13.78 24.27 9.53
C HIS A 4 -12.95 24.14 10.83
N SER A 5 -13.60 24.06 12.00
CA SER A 5 -12.93 24.04 13.32
C SER A 5 -12.80 22.63 13.92
N ARG A 6 -13.29 21.59 13.24
CA ARG A 6 -13.25 20.21 13.73
C ARG A 6 -12.13 19.43 13.06
N GLU A 7 -11.29 18.82 13.87
CA GLU A 7 -10.33 17.81 13.42
C GLU A 7 -11.05 16.72 12.60
N GLY A 8 -10.54 16.43 11.39
CA GLY A 8 -11.07 15.33 10.56
C GLY A 8 -10.96 13.98 11.28
N GLY A 9 -11.86 13.05 10.95
CA GLY A 9 -11.94 11.73 11.59
C GLY A 9 -13.03 11.57 12.67
N LEU A 10 -13.75 12.65 13.04
CA LEU A 10 -14.95 12.56 13.90
C LEU A 10 -16.24 12.31 13.12
N ASN A 11 -16.22 12.54 11.80
CA ASN A 11 -17.34 12.30 10.89
C ASN A 11 -16.92 11.28 9.83
N ALA A 12 -17.89 10.63 9.19
CA ALA A 12 -17.62 9.75 8.06
C ALA A 12 -16.94 10.55 6.94
N PRO A 13 -15.73 10.17 6.51
CA PRO A 13 -15.00 10.89 5.47
C PRO A 13 -15.58 10.64 4.07
N ILE A 14 -15.43 11.62 3.18
CA ILE A 14 -15.97 11.53 1.82
C ILE A 14 -14.98 10.81 0.93
N ARG A 15 -15.39 9.74 0.23
CA ARG A 15 -14.50 9.02 -0.69
C ARG A 15 -14.71 9.48 -2.13
N HIS A 16 -13.66 9.95 -2.78
CA HIS A 16 -13.66 10.29 -4.19
C HIS A 16 -13.33 9.06 -5.08
N PRO A 17 -13.93 8.93 -6.27
CA PRO A 17 -13.55 7.88 -7.23
C PRO A 17 -12.10 8.03 -7.69
N LEU A 18 -11.39 6.91 -7.81
CA LEU A 18 -9.97 6.84 -8.21
C LEU A 18 -9.68 7.27 -9.65
N LYS A 19 -10.69 7.22 -10.54
CA LYS A 19 -10.54 7.55 -11.97
C LYS A 19 -9.52 6.68 -12.71
N GLN A 20 -9.41 5.40 -12.38
CA GLN A 20 -8.47 4.45 -13.00
C GLN A 20 -8.63 4.25 -14.52
N ASN A 21 -9.77 4.66 -15.08
CA ASN A 21 -10.03 4.63 -16.52
C ASN A 21 -9.46 5.86 -17.25
N GLU A 22 -9.02 6.89 -16.52
CA GLU A 22 -8.44 8.11 -17.10
C GLU A 22 -6.92 7.94 -17.26
N PRO A 23 -6.31 8.47 -18.34
CA PRO A 23 -4.86 8.40 -18.54
C PRO A 23 -4.06 9.01 -17.39
N LYS A 24 -4.59 10.10 -16.79
CA LYS A 24 -3.95 10.80 -15.68
C LYS A 24 -3.69 9.90 -14.47
N PHE A 25 -4.57 8.94 -14.18
CA PHE A 25 -4.36 7.98 -13.09
C PHE A 25 -3.06 7.18 -13.24
N TRP A 26 -2.64 6.92 -14.48
CA TRP A 26 -1.44 6.14 -14.80
C TRP A 26 -0.20 7.00 -15.02
N ASP A 27 -0.28 8.33 -14.85
CA ASP A 27 0.85 9.24 -14.97
C ASP A 27 1.72 9.15 -13.70
N GLU A 28 2.99 8.75 -13.87
CA GLU A 28 3.96 8.58 -12.77
C GLU A 28 4.40 9.92 -12.18
N ASN A 29 4.51 10.97 -12.98
CA ASN A 29 4.93 12.29 -12.48
C ASN A 29 3.83 12.90 -11.61
N ASP A 30 2.57 12.80 -12.06
CA ASP A 30 1.41 13.22 -11.27
C ASP A 30 1.29 12.39 -9.98
N LEU A 31 1.52 11.07 -10.04
CA LEU A 31 1.58 10.24 -8.85
C LEU A 31 2.67 10.72 -7.88
N ASN A 32 3.90 10.93 -8.37
CA ASN A 32 5.04 11.29 -7.53
C ASN A 32 4.87 12.66 -6.86
N GLN A 33 4.26 13.62 -7.55
CA GLN A 33 3.91 14.92 -6.98
C GLN A 33 2.89 14.78 -5.84
N GLU A 34 1.88 13.93 -6.02
CA GLU A 34 0.87 13.69 -4.99
C GLU A 34 1.42 12.89 -3.81
N LEU A 35 2.32 11.93 -4.06
CA LEU A 35 3.08 11.23 -3.01
C LEU A 35 3.89 12.21 -2.17
N ALA A 36 4.67 13.08 -2.81
CA ALA A 36 5.45 14.10 -2.10
C ALA A 36 4.55 15.00 -1.23
N ARG A 37 3.44 15.51 -1.79
CA ARG A 37 2.48 16.36 -1.06
C ARG A 37 1.89 15.66 0.16
N VAL A 38 1.42 14.41 0.00
CA VAL A 38 0.81 13.68 1.11
C VAL A 38 1.85 13.25 2.14
N TYR A 39 3.05 12.89 1.71
CA TYR A 39 4.15 12.54 2.61
C TYR A 39 4.59 13.73 3.45
N ASP A 40 4.62 14.92 2.88
CA ASP A 40 4.97 16.16 3.58
C ASP A 40 3.94 16.49 4.68
N ILE A 41 2.65 16.36 4.35
CA ILE A 41 1.55 16.49 5.31
C ILE A 41 1.65 15.41 6.41
N CYS A 42 1.97 14.17 6.05
CA CYS A 42 2.14 13.08 7.00
C CYS A 42 3.33 13.33 7.94
N HIS A 43 4.45 13.84 7.41
CA HIS A 43 5.65 14.17 8.15
C HIS A 43 5.39 15.29 9.18
N THR A 44 4.59 16.28 8.80
CA THR A 44 4.22 17.38 9.69
C THR A 44 3.43 16.93 10.93
N CYS A 45 2.53 15.94 10.80
CA CYS A 45 1.65 15.55 11.90
C CYS A 45 2.03 14.26 12.64
N ARG A 46 2.72 13.31 11.95
CA ARG A 46 3.16 11.99 12.45
C ARG A 46 2.12 11.15 13.23
N ARG A 47 0.83 11.48 13.19
CA ARG A 47 -0.25 10.87 13.99
C ARG A 47 -0.46 9.38 13.74
N CYS A 48 -0.08 8.91 12.54
CA CYS A 48 -0.36 7.56 12.08
C CYS A 48 0.75 6.54 12.39
N VAL A 49 1.85 6.95 13.04
CA VAL A 49 3.05 6.12 13.27
C VAL A 49 2.76 4.76 13.90
N SER A 50 1.76 4.68 14.80
CA SER A 50 1.43 3.45 15.54
C SER A 50 0.44 2.52 14.84
N LEU A 51 -0.08 2.88 13.65
CA LEU A 51 -1.13 2.10 12.99
C LEU A 51 -0.61 1.03 12.02
N CYS A 52 0.51 1.30 11.34
CA CYS A 52 0.97 0.50 10.22
C CYS A 52 2.44 0.80 9.92
N ASN A 53 3.20 -0.19 9.43
CA ASN A 53 4.62 -0.06 9.07
C ASN A 53 4.90 0.94 7.93
N ALA A 54 3.89 1.35 7.17
CA ALA A 54 4.04 2.37 6.14
C ALA A 54 4.55 3.71 6.72
N PHE A 55 4.05 4.12 7.89
CA PHE A 55 4.40 5.41 8.47
C PHE A 55 5.81 5.44 9.08
N PRO A 56 6.24 4.45 9.90
CA PRO A 56 7.65 4.33 10.27
C PRO A 56 8.58 4.32 9.06
N THR A 57 8.28 3.53 8.03
CA THR A 57 9.10 3.50 6.81
C THR A 57 9.20 4.88 6.14
N LEU A 58 8.10 5.62 6.07
CA LEU A 58 8.09 6.98 5.54
C LEU A 58 8.97 7.91 6.39
N PHE A 59 8.82 7.87 7.71
CA PHE A 59 9.53 8.76 8.60
C PHE A 59 11.02 8.42 8.68
N ASP A 60 11.40 7.15 8.66
CA ASP A 60 12.79 6.72 8.59
C ASP A 60 13.45 7.24 7.29
N LEU A 61 12.77 7.11 6.14
CA LEU A 61 13.28 7.66 4.87
C LEU A 61 13.55 9.16 4.94
N ILE A 62 12.66 9.92 5.60
CA ILE A 62 12.81 11.37 5.72
C ILE A 62 13.88 11.71 6.75
N ASP A 63 13.86 11.08 7.92
CA ASP A 63 14.79 11.36 9.04
C ASP A 63 16.23 10.97 8.69
N GLU A 64 16.43 10.02 7.77
CA GLU A 64 17.74 9.62 7.22
C GLU A 64 18.17 10.43 5.98
N SER A 65 17.32 11.32 5.47
CA SER A 65 17.63 12.17 4.31
C SER A 65 18.53 13.36 4.66
N GLU A 66 19.18 13.95 3.65
CA GLU A 66 20.08 15.11 3.86
C GLU A 66 19.37 16.36 4.38
N THR A 67 18.12 16.59 3.96
CA THR A 67 17.34 17.77 4.33
C THR A 67 16.48 17.54 5.57
N MET A 68 16.29 16.28 5.98
CA MET A 68 15.28 15.85 6.96
C MET A 68 13.84 16.22 6.56
N GLU A 69 13.62 16.46 5.27
CA GLU A 69 12.33 16.83 4.69
C GLU A 69 12.05 15.91 3.48
N VAL A 70 10.82 15.93 2.96
CA VAL A 70 10.41 15.03 1.87
C VAL A 70 11.18 15.26 0.56
N ASP A 71 11.72 16.47 0.37
CA ASP A 71 12.54 16.81 -0.80
C ASP A 71 13.93 16.14 -0.80
N GLY A 72 14.39 15.67 0.37
CA GLY A 72 15.62 14.90 0.52
C GLY A 72 15.46 13.40 0.24
N VAL A 73 14.22 12.92 0.07
CA VAL A 73 13.93 11.50 -0.17
C VAL A 73 13.96 11.19 -1.66
N ASP A 74 14.72 10.17 -2.06
CA ASP A 74 14.70 9.68 -3.44
C ASP A 74 13.28 9.22 -3.82
N VAL A 75 12.75 9.76 -4.92
CA VAL A 75 11.43 9.38 -5.46
C VAL A 75 11.33 7.87 -5.72
N ALA A 76 12.45 7.22 -6.08
CA ALA A 76 12.49 5.77 -6.24
C ALA A 76 12.15 5.01 -4.94
N ASP A 77 12.31 5.64 -3.78
CA ASP A 77 12.05 5.04 -2.48
C ASP A 77 10.63 5.25 -1.97
N TYR A 78 9.83 6.11 -2.61
CA TYR A 78 8.41 6.29 -2.25
C TYR A 78 7.62 4.99 -2.29
N LYS A 79 7.99 4.04 -3.17
CA LYS A 79 7.35 2.72 -3.25
C LYS A 79 7.56 1.87 -2.00
N LYS A 80 8.63 2.08 -1.22
CA LYS A 80 8.91 1.33 0.02
C LYS A 80 7.80 1.55 1.05
N VAL A 81 7.24 2.76 1.11
CA VAL A 81 6.10 3.10 1.96
C VAL A 81 4.84 2.36 1.50
N ALA A 82 4.56 2.38 0.19
CA ALA A 82 3.41 1.67 -0.38
C ALA A 82 3.49 0.16 -0.13
N ASP A 83 4.68 -0.45 -0.22
CA ASP A 83 4.93 -1.85 0.09
C ASP A 83 4.48 -2.27 1.49
N GLN A 84 4.56 -1.35 2.46
CA GLN A 84 4.15 -1.59 3.84
C GLN A 84 2.68 -1.24 4.11
N CYS A 85 1.97 -0.65 3.14
CA CYS A 85 0.54 -0.37 3.25
C CYS A 85 -0.30 -1.59 2.85
N TYR A 86 -1.17 -2.02 3.76
CA TYR A 86 -2.09 -3.15 3.57
C TYR A 86 -3.52 -2.75 3.16
N LEU A 87 -3.74 -1.46 2.84
CA LEU A 87 -5.04 -0.94 2.35
C LEU A 87 -6.22 -1.21 3.32
N CYS A 88 -5.99 -1.12 4.63
CA CYS A 88 -6.99 -1.39 5.66
C CYS A 88 -7.85 -0.18 6.05
N ASP A 89 -7.58 1.00 5.49
CA ASP A 89 -8.26 2.27 5.75
C ASP A 89 -8.23 2.82 7.18
N LEU A 90 -7.57 2.15 8.13
CA LEU A 90 -7.58 2.57 9.54
C LEU A 90 -6.97 3.97 9.76
N CYS A 91 -5.90 4.33 9.03
CA CYS A 91 -5.31 5.66 9.13
C CYS A 91 -6.26 6.76 8.63
N TYR A 92 -6.97 6.47 7.54
CA TYR A 92 -7.92 7.38 6.92
C TYR A 92 -9.17 7.55 7.79
N LEU A 93 -9.72 6.46 8.32
CA LEU A 93 -10.98 6.50 9.07
C LEU A 93 -10.85 6.99 10.51
N SER A 94 -9.69 6.80 11.15
CA SER A 94 -9.59 6.93 12.61
C SER A 94 -8.52 7.86 13.14
N LYS A 95 -7.55 8.31 12.32
CA LYS A 95 -6.43 9.14 12.79
C LYS A 95 -6.15 10.37 11.96
N CYS A 96 -6.43 10.34 10.65
CA CYS A 96 -6.06 11.44 9.78
C CYS A 96 -7.04 12.61 9.94
N PRO A 97 -6.58 13.79 10.39
CA PRO A 97 -7.43 14.97 10.53
C PRO A 97 -7.69 15.70 9.22
N TYR A 98 -7.02 15.30 8.15
CA TYR A 98 -6.95 16.01 6.88
C TYR A 98 -7.66 15.29 5.74
N VAL A 99 -8.50 14.31 6.07
CA VAL A 99 -9.36 13.60 5.11
C VAL A 99 -10.46 14.53 4.58
N PRO A 100 -10.93 14.34 3.34
CA PRO A 100 -12.08 15.09 2.80
C PRO A 100 -13.31 15.05 3.74
N PRO A 101 -14.00 16.20 3.92
CA PRO A 101 -13.93 17.42 3.11
C PRO A 101 -12.86 18.44 3.53
N HIS A 102 -11.86 18.06 4.33
CA HIS A 102 -10.74 18.95 4.61
C HIS A 102 -10.06 19.42 3.32
N GLU A 103 -9.59 20.67 3.28
CA GLU A 103 -9.02 21.30 2.07
C GLU A 103 -7.78 20.58 1.51
N TRP A 104 -7.05 19.86 2.36
CA TRP A 104 -5.88 19.07 1.94
C TRP A 104 -6.23 17.72 1.32
N ASP A 105 -7.50 17.29 1.41
CA ASP A 105 -8.04 16.13 0.71
C ASP A 105 -7.13 14.89 0.78
N VAL A 106 -6.67 14.52 1.98
CA VAL A 106 -5.70 13.44 2.16
C VAL A 106 -6.40 12.09 2.10
N ASP A 107 -6.13 11.35 1.04
CA ASP A 107 -6.55 9.95 0.89
C ASP A 107 -5.34 9.02 0.73
N PHE A 108 -4.66 8.77 1.85
CA PHE A 108 -3.47 7.93 1.89
C PHE A 108 -3.71 6.51 1.33
N PRO A 109 -4.78 5.78 1.71
CA PRO A 109 -5.02 4.43 1.17
C PRO A 109 -5.22 4.41 -0.35
N HIS A 110 -5.99 5.35 -0.92
CA HIS A 110 -6.15 5.42 -2.37
C HIS A 110 -4.86 5.76 -3.09
N LEU A 111 -4.03 6.64 -2.50
CA LEU A 111 -2.73 6.96 -3.05
C LEU A 111 -1.81 5.73 -3.04
N MET A 112 -1.78 4.96 -1.96
CA MET A 112 -1.02 3.70 -1.88
C MET A 112 -1.52 2.65 -2.87
N LEU A 113 -2.84 2.55 -3.07
CA LEU A 113 -3.43 1.69 -4.07
C LEU A 113 -3.00 2.09 -5.48
N ARG A 114 -3.02 3.38 -5.81
CA ARG A 114 -2.56 3.91 -7.10
C ARG A 114 -1.07 3.58 -7.33
N THR A 115 -0.22 3.78 -6.32
CA THR A 115 1.20 3.39 -6.37
C THR A 115 1.37 1.91 -6.67
N LYS A 116 0.65 1.03 -5.96
CA LYS A 116 0.71 -0.42 -6.19
C LYS A 116 0.23 -0.81 -7.59
N ALA A 117 -0.83 -0.17 -8.09
CA ALA A 117 -1.36 -0.44 -9.43
C ALA A 117 -0.35 -0.07 -10.53
N ILE A 118 0.28 1.10 -10.43
CA ILE A 118 1.33 1.53 -11.36
C ILE A 118 2.53 0.58 -11.29
N ASN A 119 3.04 0.26 -10.10
CA ASN A 119 4.17 -0.64 -9.93
C ASN A 119 3.88 -2.04 -10.50
N PHE A 120 2.67 -2.57 -10.29
CA PHE A 120 2.25 -3.83 -10.87
C PHE A 120 2.25 -3.79 -12.40
N LYS A 121 1.73 -2.71 -13.01
CA LYS A 121 1.73 -2.51 -14.46
C LYS A 121 3.14 -2.45 -15.05
N LYS A 122 4.10 -1.91 -14.29
CA LYS A 122 5.53 -1.86 -14.66
C LYS A 122 6.29 -3.16 -14.43
N GLY A 123 5.68 -4.16 -13.77
CA GLY A 123 6.35 -5.40 -13.39
C GLY A 123 7.31 -5.24 -12.20
N GLU A 124 7.17 -4.16 -11.42
CA GLU A 124 7.97 -3.86 -10.23
C GLU A 124 7.40 -4.49 -8.95
N SER A 125 6.34 -5.30 -9.07
CA SER A 125 5.78 -6.07 -7.97
C SER A 125 6.68 -7.26 -7.59
N LYS A 126 6.72 -7.58 -6.30
CA LYS A 126 7.49 -8.75 -5.80
C LYS A 126 6.97 -10.03 -6.45
N PHE A 127 7.88 -10.92 -6.84
CA PHE A 127 7.54 -12.21 -7.45
C PHE A 127 6.55 -13.01 -6.60
N ARG A 128 6.74 -13.04 -5.28
CA ARG A 128 5.81 -13.69 -4.34
C ARG A 128 4.39 -13.13 -4.49
N ASP A 129 4.26 -11.82 -4.58
CA ASP A 129 2.96 -11.16 -4.63
C ASP A 129 2.25 -11.44 -5.97
N ASN A 130 3.02 -11.56 -7.07
CA ASN A 130 2.51 -12.01 -8.37
C ASN A 130 2.10 -13.50 -8.36
N LEU A 131 2.88 -14.35 -7.68
CA LEU A 131 2.60 -15.77 -7.55
C LEU A 131 1.29 -16.02 -6.78
N ILE A 132 1.15 -15.44 -5.58
CA ILE A 132 -0.03 -15.68 -4.72
C ILE A 132 -1.32 -15.10 -5.29
N THR A 133 -1.23 -14.05 -6.12
CA THR A 133 -2.40 -13.45 -6.80
C THR A 133 -2.80 -14.22 -8.06
N SER A 134 -1.94 -15.10 -8.58
CA SER A 134 -2.19 -15.90 -9.77
C SER A 134 -2.96 -17.19 -9.45
N THR A 135 -4.24 -17.06 -9.06
CA THR A 135 -5.10 -18.20 -8.70
C THR A 135 -5.20 -19.25 -9.80
N ASP A 136 -5.25 -18.85 -11.07
CA ASP A 136 -5.31 -19.78 -12.20
C ASP A 136 -4.03 -20.62 -12.35
N MET A 137 -2.87 -20.00 -12.15
CA MET A 137 -1.58 -20.70 -12.21
C MET A 137 -1.43 -21.67 -11.03
N ILE A 138 -1.78 -21.22 -9.82
CA ILE A 138 -1.77 -22.06 -8.63
C ILE A 138 -2.77 -23.22 -8.78
N GLY A 139 -3.98 -22.94 -9.25
CA GLY A 139 -5.03 -23.94 -9.47
C GLY A 139 -4.60 -24.99 -10.49
N LYS A 140 -4.09 -24.56 -11.66
CA LYS A 140 -3.57 -25.45 -12.70
C LYS A 140 -2.42 -26.32 -12.19
N THR A 141 -1.45 -25.74 -11.48
CA THR A 141 -0.30 -26.48 -10.94
C THR A 141 -0.72 -27.49 -9.88
N LEU A 142 -1.55 -27.11 -8.91
CA LEU A 142 -2.08 -28.03 -7.89
C LEU A 142 -2.96 -29.15 -8.48
N SER A 143 -3.67 -28.87 -9.57
CA SER A 143 -4.50 -29.87 -10.27
C SER A 143 -3.70 -30.85 -11.15
N LEU A 144 -2.38 -30.68 -11.29
CA LEU A 144 -1.56 -31.61 -12.07
C LEU A 144 -1.53 -33.00 -11.40
N PRO A 145 -1.82 -34.09 -12.15
CA PRO A 145 -1.89 -35.45 -11.61
C PRO A 145 -0.62 -35.88 -10.86
N ILE A 146 0.55 -35.40 -11.29
CA ILE A 146 1.85 -35.74 -10.72
C ILE A 146 1.99 -35.25 -9.27
N ILE A 147 1.47 -34.05 -8.95
CA ILE A 147 1.53 -33.50 -7.59
C ILE A 147 0.58 -34.28 -6.66
N ASN A 148 -0.59 -34.67 -7.16
CA ASN A 148 -1.52 -35.53 -6.43
C ASN A 148 -0.91 -36.92 -6.13
N SER A 149 -0.11 -37.48 -7.04
CA SER A 149 0.61 -38.74 -6.82
C SER A 149 1.69 -38.62 -5.74
N VAL A 150 2.45 -37.52 -5.72
CA VAL A 150 3.47 -37.26 -4.69
C VAL A 150 2.84 -37.03 -3.32
N ALA A 151 1.77 -36.22 -3.23
CA ALA A 151 1.04 -35.98 -1.99
C ALA A 151 0.40 -37.27 -1.43
N ASN A 152 -0.19 -38.11 -2.29
CA ASN A 152 -0.76 -39.39 -1.87
C ASN A 152 0.30 -40.41 -1.46
N THR A 153 1.49 -40.36 -2.06
CA THR A 153 2.62 -41.22 -1.69
C THR A 153 3.24 -40.81 -0.35
N ALA A 154 3.33 -39.51 -0.07
CA ALA A 154 3.74 -39.00 1.24
C ALA A 154 2.76 -39.41 2.36
N LYS A 155 1.45 -39.41 2.08
CA LYS A 155 0.41 -39.90 3.00
C LYS A 155 0.52 -41.40 3.32
N LYS A 156 1.05 -42.20 2.38
CA LYS A 156 1.24 -43.65 2.53
C LYS A 156 2.56 -44.05 3.20
N ASN A 157 3.50 -43.11 3.40
CA ASN A 157 4.79 -43.35 4.04
C ASN A 157 4.93 -42.55 5.35
N PRO A 158 4.63 -43.13 6.53
CA PRO A 158 4.61 -42.42 7.81
C PRO A 158 5.98 -41.88 8.27
N LYS A 159 7.09 -42.28 7.63
CA LYS A 159 8.44 -41.74 7.90
C LYS A 159 8.72 -40.41 7.20
N ILE A 160 7.94 -40.03 6.18
CA ILE A 160 8.16 -38.81 5.39
C ILE A 160 7.27 -37.65 5.89
N GLY A 161 6.09 -37.94 6.45
CA GLY A 161 5.17 -36.94 7.01
C GLY A 161 5.57 -36.34 8.36
N ARG A 162 6.80 -36.54 8.82
CA ARG A 162 7.28 -36.19 10.18
C ARG A 162 8.60 -35.41 10.19
N ALA A 163 8.97 -34.80 9.06
CA ALA A 163 10.03 -33.80 9.02
C ALA A 163 9.36 -32.41 9.06
N GLY A 164 8.97 -32.01 10.27
CA GLY A 164 8.50 -30.68 10.63
C GLY A 164 9.05 -30.34 12.00
#